data_AF-A0AAV5CIS5-F1
#
_entry.id   AF-A0AAV5CIS5-F1
#
_cell.length_a   1.000
_cell.length_b   1.000
_cell.length_c   1.000
_cell.angle_alpha   90.00
_cell.angle_beta   90.00
_cell.angle_gamma   90.00
#
_symmetry.space_group_name_H-M   'P 1'
#
loop_
_entity.id
_entity.type
_entity.pdbx_description
1 polymer ?
#
loop_
_entity_poly.entity_id
_entity_poly.type
_entity_poly.pdbx_seq_one_letter_code
_entity_poly.pdbx_strand_id
1 'polypeptide(L)'
;MFDVQVYQLSIGAACGLAWPSDRIIVQVLDDSTDPVIKELVQVECQRWASKGVNIKYEVRDNRRGYKAGALREGMKHAYVRGCDLVAIFDADFQPDPDFLCRAVPFLIHNPEIALVQARWKFGTSLPSCLLCSDV
;
A
#
# COMPACT_ATOMS: atom_id res chain seq x y z
N MET A 1 25.70 -9.74 -2.99
CA MET A 1 25.20 -8.36 -3.09
C MET A 1 23.71 -8.47 -3.29
N PHE A 2 22.94 -8.58 -2.20
CA PHE A 2 21.49 -8.70 -2.27
C PHE A 2 20.95 -7.31 -2.54
N ASP A 3 20.55 -7.04 -3.78
CA ASP A 3 19.85 -5.81 -4.10
C ASP A 3 18.44 -5.94 -3.50
N VAL A 4 18.21 -5.26 -2.38
CA VAL A 4 16.93 -5.30 -1.68
C VAL A 4 15.94 -4.51 -2.51
N GLN A 5 15.06 -5.23 -3.20
CA GLN A 5 14.05 -4.60 -4.06
C GLN A 5 12.94 -4.03 -3.18
N VAL A 6 12.95 -2.70 -3.00
CA VAL A 6 12.03 -1.96 -2.12
C VAL A 6 10.56 -2.34 -2.34
N TYR A 7 10.14 -2.50 -3.61
CA TYR A 7 8.75 -2.87 -3.91
C TYR A 7 8.35 -4.23 -3.32
N GLN A 8 9.26 -5.22 -3.25
CA GLN A 8 8.95 -6.53 -2.69
C GLN A 8 8.66 -6.43 -1.19
N LEU A 9 9.44 -5.61 -0.49
CA LEU A 9 9.27 -5.37 0.94
C LEU A 9 7.95 -4.64 1.22
N SER A 10 7.69 -3.55 0.53
CA SER A 10 6.49 -2.72 0.76
C SER A 10 5.21 -3.45 0.37
N ILE A 11 5.17 -4.13 -0.77
CA ILE A 11 4.02 -4.96 -1.19
C ILE A 11 3.83 -6.11 -0.20
N GLY A 12 4.92 -6.76 0.20
CA GLY A 12 4.86 -7.86 1.17
C GLY A 12 4.30 -7.42 2.52
N ALA A 13 4.73 -6.26 3.03
CA ALA A 13 4.21 -5.69 4.27
C ALA A 13 2.72 -5.32 4.16
N ALA A 14 2.30 -4.67 3.07
CA ALA A 14 0.89 -4.34 2.84
C ALA A 14 0.01 -5.61 2.71
N CYS A 15 0.49 -6.65 2.02
CA CYS A 15 -0.21 -7.94 1.90
C CYS A 15 -0.21 -8.74 3.22
N GLY A 16 0.71 -8.42 4.14
CA GLY A 16 0.86 -9.06 5.45
C GLY A 16 0.09 -8.37 6.58
N LEU A 17 -0.70 -7.34 6.28
CA LEU A 17 -1.56 -6.67 7.26
C LEU A 17 -2.53 -7.68 7.88
N ALA A 18 -2.57 -7.71 9.21
CA ALA A 18 -3.48 -8.54 9.99
C ALA A 18 -4.90 -7.95 9.94
N TRP A 19 -5.64 -8.30 8.90
CA TRP A 19 -7.03 -7.93 8.70
C TRP A 19 -7.80 -9.09 8.03
N PRO A 20 -9.12 -9.24 8.24
CA PRO A 20 -9.89 -10.26 7.54
C PRO A 20 -9.72 -10.14 6.02
N SER A 21 -9.32 -11.25 5.38
CA SER A 21 -8.94 -11.28 3.97
C SER A 21 -10.09 -10.96 3.01
N ASP A 22 -11.32 -11.18 3.45
CA ASP A 22 -12.57 -10.82 2.76
C ASP A 22 -12.94 -9.33 2.91
N ARG A 23 -12.22 -8.58 3.76
CA ARG A 23 -12.48 -7.17 4.09
C ARG A 23 -11.31 -6.24 3.77
N ILE A 24 -10.31 -6.72 3.04
CA ILE A 24 -9.17 -5.91 2.60
C ILE A 24 -8.94 -6.09 1.11
N ILE A 25 -8.60 -4.97 0.45
CA ILE A 25 -8.14 -4.94 -0.93
C ILE A 25 -6.82 -4.17 -0.92
N VAL A 26 -5.76 -4.79 -1.42
CA VAL A 26 -4.46 -4.13 -1.61
C VAL A 26 -4.41 -3.60 -3.03
N GLN A 27 -4.27 -2.30 -3.21
CA GLN A 27 -4.15 -1.68 -4.53
C GLN A 27 -2.75 -1.09 -4.69
N VAL A 28 -1.98 -1.63 -5.64
CA VAL A 28 -0.67 -1.11 -6.03
C VAL A 28 -0.87 -0.18 -7.23
N LEU A 29 -0.66 1.11 -6.99
CA LEU A 29 -0.76 2.16 -8.01
C LEU A 29 0.64 2.44 -8.55
N ASP A 30 1.00 1.79 -9.66
CA ASP A 30 2.32 1.95 -10.26
C ASP A 30 2.35 3.08 -11.29
N ASP A 31 3.05 4.16 -10.92
CA ASP A 31 3.28 5.32 -11.76
C ASP A 31 4.66 5.30 -12.43
N SER A 32 5.39 4.18 -12.39
CA SER A 32 6.74 4.03 -12.97
C SER A 32 6.75 4.29 -14.48
N THR A 33 7.90 4.71 -15.01
CA THR A 33 8.13 4.87 -16.46
C THR A 33 9.05 3.81 -17.03
N ASP A 34 9.78 3.10 -16.16
CA ASP A 34 10.67 2.02 -16.55
C ASP A 34 9.86 0.73 -16.78
N PRO A 35 9.86 0.18 -18.01
CA PRO A 35 9.15 -1.06 -18.31
C PRO A 35 9.60 -2.27 -17.48
N VAL A 36 10.89 -2.35 -17.13
CA VAL A 36 11.44 -3.45 -16.34
C VAL A 36 10.90 -3.40 -14.92
N ILE A 37 10.84 -2.20 -14.33
CA ILE A 37 10.27 -2.01 -12.99
C ILE A 37 8.77 -2.38 -12.98
N LYS A 38 8.02 -1.95 -14.00
CA LYS A 38 6.59 -2.32 -14.13
C LYS A 38 6.39 -3.82 -14.17
N GLU A 39 7.19 -4.53 -14.96
CA GLU A 39 7.12 -5.98 -15.07
C GLU A 39 7.41 -6.65 -13.72
N LEU A 40 8.46 -6.21 -13.03
CA LEU A 40 8.85 -6.73 -11.72
C LEU A 40 7.74 -6.53 -10.65
N VAL A 41 7.15 -5.35 -10.59
CA VAL A 41 6.05 -5.04 -9.66
C VAL A 41 4.81 -5.86 -10.00
N GLN A 42 4.48 -5.99 -11.28
CA GLN A 42 3.35 -6.79 -11.74
C GLN A 42 3.53 -8.28 -11.37
N VAL A 43 4.72 -8.85 -11.57
CA VAL A 43 5.04 -10.24 -11.20
C VAL A 43 4.91 -10.47 -9.70
N GLU A 44 5.38 -9.54 -8.87
CA GLU A 44 5.22 -9.66 -7.41
C GLU A 44 3.74 -9.58 -7.01
N CYS A 45 2.95 -8.70 -7.63
CA CYS A 45 1.50 -8.65 -7.39
C CYS A 45 0.82 -9.97 -7.77
N GLN A 46 1.17 -10.55 -8.92
CA GLN A 46 0.66 -11.86 -9.34
C GLN A 46 1.03 -12.99 -8.38
N ARG A 47 2.24 -12.93 -7.81
CA ARG A 47 2.70 -13.89 -6.80
C ARG A 47 1.90 -13.80 -5.50
N TRP A 48 1.47 -12.60 -5.08
CA TRP A 48 0.58 -12.46 -3.92
C TRP A 48 -0.86 -12.85 -4.24
N ALA A 49 -1.34 -12.51 -5.43
CA ALA A 49 -2.65 -12.94 -5.90
C ALA A 49 -2.78 -14.47 -5.95
N SER A 50 -1.73 -15.19 -6.38
CA SER A 50 -1.74 -16.67 -6.40
C SER A 50 -1.75 -17.33 -5.02
N LYS A 51 -1.41 -16.57 -3.96
CA LYS A 51 -1.56 -16.99 -2.55
C LYS A 51 -2.96 -16.68 -2.00
N GLY A 52 -3.86 -16.13 -2.80
CA GLY A 52 -5.22 -15.79 -2.40
C GLY A 52 -5.38 -14.39 -1.79
N VAL A 53 -4.34 -13.53 -1.83
CA VAL A 53 -4.48 -12.14 -1.40
C VAL A 53 -5.26 -11.34 -2.44
N ASN A 54 -6.23 -10.54 -2.00
CA ASN A 54 -6.99 -9.66 -2.88
C ASN A 54 -6.18 -8.40 -3.24
N ILE A 55 -5.16 -8.60 -4.09
CA ILE A 55 -4.29 -7.53 -4.59
C ILE A 55 -4.66 -7.14 -6.03
N LYS A 56 -4.59 -5.85 -6.34
CA LYS A 56 -4.82 -5.26 -7.66
C LYS A 56 -3.62 -4.42 -8.05
N TYR A 57 -3.14 -4.61 -9.27
CA TYR A 57 -2.06 -3.83 -9.85
C TYR A 57 -2.67 -2.91 -10.91
N GLU A 58 -2.51 -1.61 -10.73
CA GLU A 58 -3.08 -0.59 -11.61
C GLU A 58 -1.97 0.33 -12.13
N VAL A 59 -2.01 0.59 -13.43
CA VAL A 59 -1.09 1.50 -14.12
C VAL A 59 -1.93 2.55 -14.82
N ARG A 60 -1.42 3.78 -14.90
CA ARG A 60 -2.06 4.87 -15.63
C ARG A 60 -1.22 5.34 -16.81
N ASP A 61 -1.90 5.85 -17.84
CA ASP A 61 -1.25 6.29 -19.08
C ASP A 61 -0.64 7.70 -18.99
N ASN A 62 -0.99 8.50 -17.97
CA ASN A 62 -0.46 9.84 -17.81
C ASN A 62 -0.16 10.19 -16.34
N ARG A 63 0.94 10.94 -16.14
CA ARG A 63 1.43 11.36 -14.82
C ARG A 63 0.75 12.62 -14.26
N ARG A 64 -0.41 13.05 -14.79
CA ARG A 64 -1.05 14.31 -14.37
C ARG A 64 -1.48 14.25 -12.91
N GLY A 65 -1.13 15.27 -12.12
CA GLY A 65 -1.50 15.35 -10.70
C GLY A 65 -0.69 14.44 -9.77
N TYR A 66 0.39 13.79 -10.25
CA TYR A 66 1.30 12.99 -9.42
C TYR A 66 0.56 12.02 -8.48
N LYS A 67 0.91 11.97 -7.19
CA LYS A 67 0.31 11.11 -6.16
C LYS A 67 -1.20 11.31 -6.04
N ALA A 68 -1.68 12.54 -5.99
CA ALA A 68 -3.12 12.83 -5.92
C ALA A 68 -3.87 12.37 -7.18
N GLY A 69 -3.22 12.47 -8.35
CA GLY A 69 -3.73 11.94 -9.61
C GLY A 69 -3.84 10.41 -9.60
N ALA A 70 -2.78 9.72 -9.17
CA ALA A 70 -2.76 8.27 -9.07
C ALA A 70 -3.86 7.76 -8.12
N LEU A 71 -3.97 8.35 -6.93
CA LEU A 71 -5.03 8.02 -5.97
C LEU A 71 -6.43 8.25 -6.56
N ARG A 72 -6.65 9.39 -7.22
CA ARG A 72 -7.95 9.68 -7.85
C ARG A 72 -8.32 8.64 -8.91
N GLU A 73 -7.38 8.20 -9.74
CA GLU A 73 -7.64 7.14 -10.72
C GLU A 73 -7.91 5.80 -10.03
N GLY A 74 -7.12 5.44 -9.01
CA GLY A 74 -7.32 4.24 -8.19
C GLY A 74 -8.71 4.17 -7.55
N MET A 75 -9.25 5.32 -7.14
CA MET A 75 -10.60 5.43 -6.56
C MET A 75 -11.75 5.27 -7.59
N LYS A 76 -11.49 5.25 -8.90
CA LYS A 76 -12.54 5.08 -9.92
C LYS A 76 -12.96 3.62 -10.11
N HIS A 77 -12.11 2.68 -9.74
CA HIS A 77 -12.34 1.26 -9.96
C HIS A 77 -13.56 0.76 -9.18
N ALA A 78 -14.32 -0.17 -9.76
CA ALA A 78 -15.55 -0.64 -9.14
C ALA A 78 -15.30 -1.38 -7.80
N TYR A 79 -14.17 -2.10 -7.70
CA TYR A 79 -13.86 -2.92 -6.54
C TYR A 79 -13.55 -2.12 -5.26
N VAL A 80 -13.15 -0.84 -5.38
CA VAL A 80 -12.91 0.02 -4.20
C VAL A 80 -14.16 0.76 -3.72
N ARG A 81 -15.26 0.74 -4.48
CA ARG A 81 -16.49 1.50 -4.13
C ARG A 81 -17.18 0.99 -2.88
N GLY A 82 -16.91 -0.26 -2.48
CA GLY A 82 -17.42 -0.85 -1.24
C GLY A 82 -16.48 -0.72 -0.05
N CYS A 83 -15.34 -0.04 -0.20
CA CYS A 83 -14.42 0.20 0.90
C CYS A 83 -14.85 1.45 1.68
N ASP A 84 -15.11 1.29 2.98
CA ASP A 84 -15.47 2.40 3.86
C ASP A 84 -14.26 3.26 4.24
N LEU A 85 -13.06 2.67 4.23
CA LEU A 85 -11.81 3.27 4.66
C LEU A 85 -10.73 3.10 3.60
N VAL A 86 -9.80 4.06 3.54
CA VAL A 86 -8.63 4.01 2.67
C VAL A 86 -7.38 4.24 3.53
N ALA A 87 -6.46 3.28 3.49
CA ALA A 87 -5.11 3.44 4.03
C ALA A 87 -4.14 3.70 2.87
N ILE A 88 -3.27 4.70 3.02
CA ILE A 88 -2.32 5.10 1.98
C ILE A 88 -0.91 4.92 2.52
N PHE A 89 -0.12 4.10 1.83
CA PHE A 89 1.29 3.88 2.10
C PHE A 89 2.11 4.34 0.89
N ASP A 90 3.24 5.02 1.14
CA ASP A 90 4.21 5.28 0.08
C ASP A 90 4.95 3.99 -0.31
N ALA A 91 5.52 3.96 -1.51
CA ALA A 91 6.10 2.74 -2.10
C ALA A 91 7.32 2.18 -1.34
N ASP A 92 7.89 2.95 -0.42
CA ASP A 92 9.00 2.59 0.47
C ASP A 92 8.58 2.34 1.93
N PHE A 93 7.28 2.38 2.23
CA PHE A 93 6.75 2.09 3.56
C PHE A 93 6.42 0.60 3.74
N GLN A 94 6.80 0.10 4.91
CA GLN A 94 6.45 -1.23 5.39
C GLN A 94 5.61 -1.07 6.66
N PRO A 95 4.26 -1.08 6.55
CA PRO A 95 3.43 -1.02 7.73
C PRO A 95 3.61 -2.27 8.60
N ASP A 96 3.56 -2.08 9.91
CA ASP A 96 3.50 -3.21 10.83
C ASP A 96 2.22 -4.02 10.59
N PRO A 97 2.24 -5.35 10.78
CA PRO A 97 1.07 -6.19 10.52
C PRO A 97 -0.19 -5.72 11.29
N ASP A 98 -0.03 -5.18 12.49
CA ASP A 98 -1.14 -4.74 13.35
C ASP A 98 -1.63 -3.31 13.08
N PHE A 99 -1.07 -2.61 12.08
CA PHE A 99 -1.33 -1.20 11.80
C PHE A 99 -2.83 -0.88 11.71
N LEU A 100 -3.59 -1.66 10.94
CA LEU A 100 -5.03 -1.44 10.78
C LEU A 100 -5.80 -1.69 12.07
N CYS A 101 -5.41 -2.69 12.85
CA CYS A 101 -6.00 -2.99 14.16
C CYS A 101 -5.81 -1.83 15.14
N ARG A 102 -4.70 -1.08 15.05
CA ARG A 102 -4.44 0.11 15.86
C ARG A 102 -5.16 1.35 15.33
N ALA A 103 -5.15 1.59 14.02
CA ALA A 103 -5.67 2.82 13.41
C ALA A 103 -7.20 2.86 13.27
N VAL A 104 -7.80 1.78 12.77
CA VAL A 104 -9.23 1.74 12.41
C VAL A 104 -10.16 2.04 13.61
N PRO A 105 -9.90 1.58 14.85
CA PRO A 105 -10.77 1.88 15.99
C PRO A 105 -11.00 3.38 16.24
N PHE A 106 -10.03 4.25 15.97
CA PHE A 106 -10.21 5.69 16.15
C PHE A 106 -11.26 6.28 15.19
N LEU A 107 -11.31 5.77 13.95
CA LEU A 107 -12.27 6.20 12.92
C LEU A 107 -13.67 5.63 13.16
N ILE A 108 -13.75 4.38 13.64
CA ILE A 108 -15.05 3.72 13.88
C ILE A 108 -15.74 4.25 15.14
N HIS A 109 -14.99 4.54 16.20
CA HIS A 109 -15.59 4.99 17.47
C HIS A 109 -15.93 6.49 17.49
N ASN A 110 -15.40 7.28 16.56
CA ASN A 110 -15.67 8.71 16.51
C ASN A 110 -15.94 9.18 15.06
N PRO A 111 -17.21 9.39 14.69
CA PRO A 111 -17.58 9.81 13.33
C PRO A 111 -17.10 11.22 12.97
N GLU A 112 -16.66 12.03 13.94
CA GLU A 112 -16.09 13.36 13.69
C GLU A 112 -14.61 13.29 13.23
N ILE A 113 -13.96 12.12 13.30
CA ILE A 113 -12.58 11.94 12.87
C ILE A 113 -12.54 11.47 11.41
N ALA A 114 -11.96 12.30 10.54
CA ALA A 114 -11.81 11.97 9.12
C ALA A 114 -10.45 11.33 8.77
N LEU A 115 -9.45 11.45 9.64
CA LEU A 115 -8.07 11.01 9.36
C LEU A 115 -7.36 10.56 10.63
N VAL A 116 -6.65 9.43 10.53
CA VAL A 116 -5.63 9.01 11.50
C VAL A 116 -4.29 9.03 10.78
N GLN A 117 -3.31 9.72 11.37
CA GLN A 117 -1.95 9.79 10.84
C GLN A 117 -0.99 9.09 11.79
N ALA A 118 -0.32 8.05 11.31
CA ALA A 118 0.72 7.35 12.03
C ALA A 118 2.05 8.11 11.97
N ARG A 119 2.91 7.88 12.95
CA ARG A 119 4.25 8.46 12.98
C ARG A 119 5.14 7.78 11.95
N TRP A 120 5.97 8.58 11.29
CA TRP A 120 7.06 8.10 10.45
C TRP A 120 8.23 7.66 11.33
N LYS A 121 8.64 6.39 11.23
CA LYS A 121 9.88 5.90 11.83
C LYS A 121 10.85 5.46 10.74
N PHE A 122 12.07 5.97 10.83
CA PHE A 122 13.18 5.56 9.98
C PHE A 122 13.92 4.40 10.68
N GLY A 123 14.12 3.28 9.99
CA GLY A 123 14.95 2.19 10.49
C GLY A 123 16.41 2.63 10.60
N THR A 124 16.98 2.64 11.80
CA THR A 124 18.40 2.91 12.04
C THR A 124 19.22 1.61 11.99
N SER A 125 19.66 1.19 10.81
CA SER A 125 20.87 0.37 10.61
C SER A 125 21.35 0.31 9.14
N LEU A 126 21.80 1.46 8.60
CA LEU A 126 22.61 1.64 7.36
C LEU A 126 22.03 1.15 6.00
N PRO A 127 22.65 1.56 4.87
CA PRO A 127 22.35 2.73 4.06
C PRO A 127 21.21 2.49 3.04
N SER A 128 20.01 2.15 3.51
CA SER A 128 18.80 2.25 2.67
C SER A 128 17.64 2.55 3.59
N CYS A 129 17.11 3.78 3.51
CA CYS A 129 15.95 4.22 4.28
C CYS A 129 14.82 3.18 4.19
N LEU A 130 14.46 2.58 5.32
CA LEU A 130 13.26 1.75 5.44
C LEU A 130 12.33 2.48 6.43
N LEU A 131 11.09 2.70 6.01
CA LEU A 131 10.08 3.44 6.77
C LEU A 131 9.05 2.48 7.36
N CYS A 132 8.93 2.47 8.69
CA CYS A 132 7.87 1.76 9.42
C CYS A 132 6.86 2.79 9.97
N SER A 133 5.58 2.44 9.94
CA SER A 133 4.52 3.27 10.48
C SER A 133 4.05 2.72 11.83
N ASP A 134 4.26 3.50 12.89
CA ASP A 134 3.70 3.23 14.20
C ASP A 134 2.51 4.17 14.47
N VAL A 135 1.35 3.56 14.74
CA VAL A 135 0.12 4.22 15.21
C VAL A 135 0.07 4.18 16.73
#